data_AF-A0A292PQN3-F1
#
_entry.id   AF-A0A292PQN3-F1
#
_cell.length_a   1.000
_cell.length_b   1.000
_cell.length_c   1.000
_cell.angle_alpha   90.00
_cell.angle_beta   90.00
_cell.angle_gamma   90.00
#
_symmetry.space_group_name_H-M   'P 1'
#
loop_
_entity.id
_entity.type
_entity.pdbx_description
1 polymer ?
#
loop_
_entity_poly.entity_id
_entity_poly.type
_entity_poly.pdbx_seq_one_letter_code
_entity_poly.pdbx_strand_id
1 'polypeptide(L)'
;MSKPKVELHIAEYGVITLELDDAKAPKTVANFLNYVNKGHYANTVFHRVIPGFMVQGGGFEPGMKQKPTDGEIENEANNGLKNDNYTVAMARTNAPHSASSQFFINVADNGFLNHTAPSASGWGYAVFGKVIAGTDVVDKIKAVKTGRKGFHDDVPMEDPPVNTPQAVPEIAELSAPPSWRTVDFISDLHLQAGEPATFEAWRHYLESTPADAVFILGDLFEVWVGDDAVGEDLASAAAAFDARCVQAMGEAAGRLALFFMHGNRDFLVGQALMDLCNTTLLHDPTVLEFPAGSGRRWLLSHGDALCLGDTDYMEFRRQVRSPEWQRAFLAKPLAERQDIARALRRQSEARKQSGASYADVDAEAARQWLRAAKAPTLIHGHTHKPALHDLGEGLSRVVLSDWDLAAPVPRADVLRLGAGGLQRIALC
;
A
#
# COMPACT_ATOMS: atom_id res chain seq x y z
N MET A 1 -1.66 -18.30 -1.52
CA MET A 1 -1.38 -16.86 -1.30
C MET A 1 0.07 -16.74 -0.86
N SER A 2 0.77 -15.70 -1.31
CA SER A 2 2.12 -15.39 -0.83
C SER A 2 2.06 -14.93 0.62
N LYS A 3 3.06 -15.27 1.43
CA LYS A 3 3.13 -14.84 2.84
C LYS A 3 3.55 -13.37 2.92
N PRO A 4 2.95 -12.54 3.80
CA PRO A 4 3.36 -11.14 3.96
C PRO A 4 4.83 -11.01 4.33
N LYS A 5 5.50 -9.97 3.82
CA LYS A 5 6.91 -9.68 4.12
C LYS A 5 7.05 -8.28 4.71
N VAL A 6 7.94 -8.14 5.69
CA VAL A 6 8.25 -6.85 6.32
C VAL A 6 9.77 -6.69 6.39
N GLU A 7 10.27 -5.52 5.97
CA GLU A 7 11.67 -5.18 6.10
C GLU A 7 11.89 -4.24 7.28
N LEU A 8 12.76 -4.62 8.21
CA LEU A 8 13.24 -3.77 9.29
C LEU A 8 14.59 -3.18 8.86
N HIS A 9 14.68 -1.87 8.65
CA HIS A 9 15.96 -1.23 8.34
C HIS A 9 16.57 -0.71 9.64
N ILE A 10 17.75 -1.23 9.95
CA ILE A 10 18.47 -0.92 11.18
C ILE A 10 19.55 0.07 10.79
N ALA A 11 19.46 1.31 11.29
CA ALA A 11 20.37 2.36 10.87
C ALA A 11 21.82 1.91 11.09
N GLU A 12 22.71 2.16 10.13
CA GLU A 12 24.14 1.76 10.17
C GLU A 12 24.42 0.24 10.17
N TYR A 13 23.43 -0.63 10.33
CA TYR A 13 23.61 -2.09 10.42
C TYR A 13 23.17 -2.83 9.17
N GLY A 14 22.02 -2.48 8.58
CA GLY A 14 21.48 -3.11 7.37
C GLY A 14 19.99 -3.43 7.46
N VAL A 15 19.51 -4.36 6.63
CA VAL A 15 18.08 -4.71 6.51
C VAL A 15 17.83 -6.14 6.97
N ILE A 16 16.76 -6.35 7.76
CA ILE A 16 16.24 -7.66 8.15
C ILE A 16 14.89 -7.86 7.46
N THR A 17 14.75 -8.89 6.63
CA THR A 17 13.47 -9.23 5.99
C THR A 17 12.78 -10.35 6.76
N LEU A 18 11.57 -10.08 7.24
CA LEU A 18 10.68 -11.03 7.89
C LEU A 18 9.67 -11.58 6.89
N GLU A 19 9.40 -12.88 6.95
CA GLU A 19 8.22 -13.53 6.32
C GLU A 19 7.24 -13.91 7.43
N LEU A 20 6.00 -13.44 7.33
CA LEU A 20 4.96 -13.60 8.34
C LEU A 20 4.02 -14.78 7.99
N ASP A 21 3.50 -15.48 9.00
CA ASP A 21 2.62 -16.65 8.84
C ASP A 21 1.19 -16.32 9.28
N ASP A 22 0.49 -15.56 8.44
CA ASP A 22 -0.90 -15.13 8.64
C ASP A 22 -1.90 -16.29 8.65
N ALA A 23 -1.57 -17.41 8.00
CA ALA A 23 -2.36 -18.64 8.06
C ALA A 23 -2.35 -19.29 9.45
N LYS A 24 -1.23 -19.20 10.18
CA LYS A 24 -1.09 -19.79 11.53
C LYS A 24 -1.30 -18.80 12.66
N ALA A 25 -1.00 -17.52 12.45
CA ALA A 25 -1.11 -16.47 13.47
C ALA A 25 -1.86 -15.24 12.93
N PRO A 26 -3.10 -15.39 12.44
CA PRO A 26 -3.81 -14.31 11.75
C PRO A 26 -3.99 -13.06 12.61
N LYS A 27 -4.30 -13.19 13.90
CA LYS A 27 -4.51 -12.03 14.79
C LYS A 27 -3.18 -11.32 15.06
N THR A 28 -2.13 -12.10 15.28
CA THR A 28 -0.79 -11.59 15.58
C THR A 28 -0.18 -10.89 14.38
N VAL A 29 -0.28 -11.48 13.18
CA VAL A 29 0.22 -10.87 11.94
C VAL A 29 -0.56 -9.61 11.61
N ALA A 30 -1.90 -9.63 11.73
CA ALA A 30 -2.71 -8.43 11.51
C ALA A 30 -2.34 -7.30 12.48
N ASN A 31 -2.12 -7.62 13.76
CA ASN A 31 -1.67 -6.65 14.76
C ASN A 31 -0.28 -6.07 14.43
N PHE A 32 0.69 -6.95 14.11
CA PHE A 32 2.05 -6.51 13.77
C PHE A 32 2.05 -5.61 12.53
N LEU A 33 1.34 -6.01 11.45
CA LEU A 33 1.20 -5.21 10.24
C LEU A 33 0.46 -3.89 10.49
N ASN A 34 -0.53 -3.86 11.38
CA ASN A 34 -1.18 -2.61 11.78
C ASN A 34 -0.18 -1.62 12.40
N TYR A 35 0.71 -2.07 13.29
CA TYR A 35 1.77 -1.23 13.83
C TYR A 35 2.81 -0.80 12.78
N VAL A 36 3.18 -1.70 11.86
CA VAL A 36 4.05 -1.34 10.72
C VAL A 36 3.39 -0.25 9.88
N ASN A 37 2.12 -0.41 9.52
CA ASN A 37 1.37 0.52 8.69
C ASN A 37 1.15 1.89 9.36
N LYS A 38 1.07 1.92 10.69
CA LYS A 38 1.03 3.16 11.49
C LYS A 38 2.40 3.84 11.64
N GLY A 39 3.47 3.25 11.11
CA GLY A 39 4.85 3.73 11.32
C GLY A 39 5.29 3.62 12.79
N HIS A 40 4.63 2.81 13.61
CA HIS A 40 4.89 2.74 15.06
C HIS A 40 6.33 2.29 15.35
N TYR A 41 6.89 1.41 14.53
CA TYR A 41 8.25 0.91 14.72
C TYR A 41 9.35 1.88 14.28
N ALA A 42 9.00 2.94 13.54
CA ALA A 42 9.95 3.97 13.19
C ALA A 42 10.50 4.65 14.46
N ASN A 43 11.82 4.82 14.48
CA ASN A 43 12.56 5.38 15.60
C ASN A 43 12.35 4.59 16.91
N THR A 44 12.07 3.28 16.83
CA THR A 44 12.18 2.38 17.99
C THR A 44 13.59 1.83 18.09
N VAL A 45 13.96 1.24 19.23
CA VAL A 45 15.27 0.56 19.41
C VAL A 45 15.06 -0.91 19.77
N PHE A 46 16.07 -1.76 19.60
CA PHE A 46 16.09 -3.04 20.32
C PHE A 46 16.46 -2.76 21.78
N HIS A 47 15.44 -2.54 22.60
CA HIS A 47 15.60 -2.11 23.98
C HIS A 47 16.05 -3.21 24.93
N ARG A 48 16.14 -4.47 24.45
CA ARG A 48 16.62 -5.59 25.24
C ARG A 48 17.29 -6.64 24.36
N VAL A 49 18.56 -6.94 24.61
CA VAL A 49 19.38 -7.88 23.83
C VAL A 49 20.09 -8.86 24.75
N ILE A 50 19.82 -10.15 24.59
CA ILE A 50 20.41 -11.21 25.40
C ILE A 50 21.09 -12.22 24.48
N PRO A 51 22.44 -12.25 24.43
CA PRO A 51 23.19 -13.21 23.63
C PRO A 51 22.77 -14.65 23.93
N GLY A 52 22.52 -15.44 22.87
CA GLY A 52 22.07 -16.83 23.01
C GLY A 52 20.61 -16.98 23.46
N PHE A 53 19.84 -15.89 23.47
CA PHE A 53 18.41 -15.93 23.77
C PHE A 53 17.61 -15.18 22.71
N MET A 54 17.55 -13.85 22.76
CA MET A 54 16.72 -13.05 21.83
C MET A 54 17.15 -11.58 21.75
N VAL A 55 16.69 -10.90 20.71
CA VAL A 55 16.73 -9.44 20.55
C VAL A 55 15.30 -8.91 20.48
N GLN A 56 14.93 -8.01 21.39
CA GLN A 56 13.57 -7.50 21.56
C GLN A 56 13.50 -6.00 21.28
N GLY A 57 12.47 -5.59 20.54
CA GLY A 57 12.27 -4.21 20.12
C GLY A 57 10.79 -3.81 20.04
N GLY A 58 10.54 -2.68 19.39
CA GLY A 58 9.20 -2.20 19.04
C GLY A 58 8.41 -1.54 20.17
N GLY A 59 9.01 -1.34 21.36
CA GLY A 59 8.33 -0.74 22.52
C GLY A 59 8.85 0.63 22.94
N PHE A 60 10.07 1.00 22.55
CA PHE A 60 10.77 2.15 23.10
C PHE A 60 11.51 2.94 22.03
N GLU A 61 11.50 4.27 22.17
CA GLU A 61 12.34 5.21 21.42
C GLU A 61 13.76 5.28 22.05
N PRO A 62 14.76 5.86 21.34
CA PRO A 62 16.03 6.22 21.93
C PRO A 62 15.85 6.95 23.27
N GLY A 63 16.57 6.50 24.29
CA GLY A 63 16.41 7.03 25.65
C GLY A 63 15.50 6.21 26.57
N MET A 64 14.96 5.06 26.12
CA MET A 64 14.04 4.21 26.90
C MET A 64 12.70 4.90 27.19
N LYS A 65 12.24 5.74 26.26
CA LYS A 65 10.90 6.31 26.32
C LYS A 65 9.91 5.34 25.67
N GLN A 66 9.00 4.79 26.48
CA GLN A 66 8.01 3.84 26.00
C GLN A 66 7.01 4.52 25.05
N LYS A 67 6.72 3.87 23.91
CA LYS A 67 5.71 4.36 22.97
C LYS A 67 4.31 3.91 23.42
N PRO A 68 3.27 4.75 23.22
CA PRO A 68 1.89 4.35 23.49
C PRO A 68 1.46 3.25 22.52
N THR A 69 0.66 2.31 23.00
CA THR A 69 0.22 1.14 22.24
C THR A 69 -1.30 1.10 22.08
N ASP A 70 -1.77 0.42 21.04
CA ASP A 70 -3.15 -0.06 20.93
C ASP A 70 -3.43 -1.15 21.98
N GLY A 71 -4.67 -1.68 21.97
CA GLY A 71 -5.11 -2.75 22.87
C GLY A 71 -4.33 -4.06 22.74
N GLU A 72 -4.44 -4.89 23.77
CA GLU A 72 -3.80 -6.21 23.82
C GLU A 72 -4.53 -7.22 22.92
N ILE A 73 -3.79 -8.21 22.41
CA ILE A 73 -4.33 -9.28 21.55
C ILE A 73 -4.34 -10.65 22.24
N GLU A 74 -5.27 -11.50 21.81
CA GLU A 74 -5.24 -12.92 22.17
C GLU A 74 -3.95 -13.57 21.65
N ASN A 75 -3.39 -14.48 22.44
CA ASN A 75 -2.06 -15.04 22.19
C ASN A 75 -2.20 -16.37 21.47
N GLU A 76 -1.71 -16.42 20.24
CA GLU A 76 -1.80 -17.55 19.32
C GLU A 76 -0.63 -18.55 19.46
N ALA A 77 0.04 -18.64 20.61
CA ALA A 77 1.17 -19.56 20.82
C ALA A 77 0.82 -21.06 20.62
N ASN A 78 -0.46 -21.41 20.69
CA ASN A 78 -0.96 -22.76 20.39
C ASN A 78 -1.05 -23.08 18.88
N ASN A 79 -0.56 -22.20 17.99
CA ASN A 79 -0.58 -22.37 16.54
C ASN A 79 0.40 -23.43 15.98
N GLY A 80 1.21 -24.05 16.84
CA GLY A 80 2.16 -25.11 16.48
C GLY A 80 3.47 -24.61 15.84
N LEU A 81 3.69 -23.29 15.76
CA LEU A 81 5.01 -22.72 15.47
C LEU A 81 5.90 -22.77 16.72
N LYS A 82 7.21 -22.93 16.52
CA LYS A 82 8.18 -23.08 17.60
C LYS A 82 9.13 -21.88 17.64
N ASN A 83 9.56 -21.51 18.84
CA ASN A 83 10.54 -20.45 19.10
C ASN A 83 11.96 -20.93 18.75
N ASP A 84 12.16 -21.33 17.50
CA ASP A 84 13.44 -21.78 16.97
C ASP A 84 14.30 -20.57 16.57
N ASN A 85 15.60 -20.78 16.36
CA ASN A 85 16.51 -19.71 15.95
C ASN A 85 15.99 -18.95 14.70
N TYR A 86 16.10 -17.63 14.72
CA TYR A 86 15.62 -16.67 13.71
C TYR A 86 14.11 -16.62 13.46
N THR A 87 13.29 -17.20 14.34
CA THR A 87 11.85 -16.94 14.35
C THR A 87 11.52 -15.60 15.02
N VAL A 88 10.41 -14.97 14.64
CA VAL A 88 9.89 -13.75 15.29
C VAL A 88 8.63 -14.08 16.09
N ALA A 89 8.57 -13.59 17.32
CA ALA A 89 7.47 -13.81 18.24
C ALA A 89 7.04 -12.54 18.97
N MET A 90 5.78 -12.48 19.39
CA MET A 90 5.28 -11.34 20.16
C MET A 90 5.75 -11.37 21.60
N ALA A 91 6.26 -10.25 22.10
CA ALA A 91 6.55 -10.08 23.50
C ALA A 91 5.25 -9.82 24.28
N ARG A 92 5.21 -10.31 25.53
CA ARG A 92 4.08 -10.15 26.45
C ARG A 92 4.57 -9.93 27.87
N THR A 93 3.68 -9.46 28.74
CA THR A 93 3.88 -9.50 30.19
C THR A 93 3.62 -10.91 30.73
N ASN A 94 3.57 -11.06 32.06
CA ASN A 94 3.16 -12.32 32.70
C ASN A 94 1.73 -12.74 32.32
N ALA A 95 0.86 -11.80 31.97
CA ALA A 95 -0.47 -12.12 31.45
C ALA A 95 -0.34 -12.73 30.04
N PRO A 96 -0.87 -13.95 29.79
CA PRO A 96 -0.72 -14.62 28.50
C PRO A 96 -1.19 -13.82 27.29
N HIS A 97 -2.26 -13.05 27.44
CA HIS A 97 -2.92 -12.29 26.38
C HIS A 97 -2.61 -10.79 26.40
N SER A 98 -1.38 -10.43 26.80
CA SER A 98 -0.95 -9.02 26.94
C SER A 98 -0.01 -8.53 25.86
N ALA A 99 0.11 -9.28 24.76
CA ALA A 99 0.91 -8.85 23.63
C ALA A 99 0.26 -7.61 22.97
N SER A 100 1.08 -6.63 22.62
CA SER A 100 0.63 -5.42 21.92
C SER A 100 1.60 -5.03 20.81
N SER A 101 2.52 -4.07 20.98
CA SER A 101 3.47 -3.67 19.91
C SER A 101 4.83 -4.38 19.95
N GLN A 102 5.24 -4.92 21.10
CA GLN A 102 6.61 -5.42 21.25
C GLN A 102 6.78 -6.82 20.63
N PHE A 103 7.92 -7.04 19.97
CA PHE A 103 8.30 -8.32 19.38
C PHE A 103 9.75 -8.65 19.70
N PHE A 104 10.13 -9.90 19.52
CA PHE A 104 11.53 -10.33 19.59
C PHE A 104 11.87 -11.32 18.48
N ILE A 105 13.14 -11.29 18.06
CA ILE A 105 13.74 -12.28 17.17
C ILE A 105 14.55 -13.24 18.04
N ASN A 106 14.25 -14.54 17.92
CA ASN A 106 15.02 -15.60 18.56
C ASN A 106 16.42 -15.67 17.93
N VAL A 107 17.47 -15.71 18.76
CA VAL A 107 18.86 -15.89 18.30
C VAL A 107 19.49 -17.21 18.78
N ALA A 108 18.63 -18.10 19.30
CA ALA A 108 18.86 -19.48 19.69
C ALA A 108 17.53 -20.24 19.70
N ASP A 109 17.56 -21.57 19.85
CA ASP A 109 16.36 -22.38 20.01
C ASP A 109 15.81 -22.28 21.44
N ASN A 110 14.72 -21.53 21.60
CA ASN A 110 14.11 -21.20 22.88
C ASN A 110 12.87 -22.05 23.15
N GLY A 111 13.03 -23.38 23.11
CA GLY A 111 11.91 -24.33 23.22
C GLY A 111 11.07 -24.19 24.49
N PHE A 112 11.62 -23.62 25.57
CA PHE A 112 10.92 -23.33 26.82
C PHE A 112 9.88 -22.21 26.70
N LEU A 113 9.89 -21.42 25.62
CA LEU A 113 8.88 -20.42 25.30
C LEU A 113 7.68 -21.00 24.52
N ASN A 114 7.76 -22.26 24.08
CA ASN A 114 6.69 -22.89 23.30
C ASN A 114 5.47 -23.17 24.16
N HIS A 115 4.30 -23.16 23.51
CA HIS A 115 3.06 -23.55 24.16
C HIS A 115 3.11 -25.01 24.63
N THR A 116 2.69 -25.24 25.87
CA THR A 116 2.59 -26.57 26.48
C THR A 116 1.19 -26.85 27.03
N ALA A 117 0.50 -25.83 27.55
CA ALA A 117 -0.86 -25.93 28.06
C ALA A 117 -1.53 -24.56 28.15
N PRO A 118 -2.87 -24.46 28.12
CA PRO A 118 -3.61 -23.22 28.31
C PRO A 118 -3.62 -22.77 29.79
N SER A 119 -2.45 -22.48 30.34
CA SER A 119 -2.24 -22.02 31.71
C SER A 119 -1.29 -20.82 31.75
N ALA A 120 -1.29 -20.08 32.86
CA ALA A 120 -0.43 -18.89 33.01
C ALA A 120 1.06 -19.18 32.74
N SER A 121 1.56 -20.34 33.16
CA SER A 121 2.95 -20.77 32.93
C SER A 121 3.15 -21.54 31.62
N GLY A 122 2.11 -22.21 31.11
CA GLY A 122 2.21 -23.07 29.92
C GLY A 122 1.86 -22.40 28.60
N TRP A 123 1.33 -21.17 28.62
CA TRP A 123 0.77 -20.55 27.41
C TRP A 123 1.82 -20.29 26.32
N GLY A 124 3.04 -19.91 26.71
CA GLY A 124 4.14 -19.62 25.78
C GLY A 124 4.07 -18.24 25.09
N TYR A 125 4.77 -18.12 23.97
CA TYR A 125 4.90 -16.91 23.15
C TYR A 125 4.56 -17.21 21.69
N ALA A 126 3.69 -16.40 21.09
CA ALA A 126 3.20 -16.61 19.73
C ALA A 126 4.29 -16.26 18.71
N VAL A 127 4.86 -17.30 18.10
CA VAL A 127 5.66 -17.15 16.87
C VAL A 127 4.71 -16.87 15.72
N PHE A 128 5.03 -15.84 14.93
CA PHE A 128 4.17 -15.38 13.84
C PHE A 128 4.94 -15.16 12.53
N GLY A 129 6.22 -15.52 12.49
CA GLY A 129 7.04 -15.41 11.28
C GLY A 129 8.49 -15.83 11.51
N LYS A 130 9.35 -15.54 10.54
CA LYS A 130 10.80 -15.82 10.59
C LYS A 130 11.59 -14.81 9.77
N VAL A 131 12.87 -14.67 10.08
CA VAL A 131 13.84 -13.96 9.25
C VAL A 131 14.12 -14.80 8.00
N ILE A 132 13.98 -14.19 6.82
CA ILE A 132 14.31 -14.82 5.52
C ILE A 132 15.50 -14.16 4.82
N ALA A 133 15.91 -12.97 5.26
CA ALA A 133 17.15 -12.30 4.85
C ALA A 133 17.65 -11.35 5.96
N GLY A 134 18.96 -11.09 6.02
CA GLY A 134 19.56 -10.20 7.02
C GLY A 134 19.90 -10.85 8.36
N THR A 135 20.18 -12.16 8.39
CA THR A 135 20.61 -12.83 9.64
C THR A 135 21.95 -12.29 10.14
N ASP A 136 22.83 -11.81 9.26
CA ASP A 136 24.08 -11.13 9.64
C ASP A 136 23.82 -9.81 10.39
N VAL A 137 22.73 -9.11 10.06
CA VAL A 137 22.28 -7.89 10.77
C VAL A 137 21.80 -8.25 12.17
N VAL A 138 20.97 -9.29 12.29
CA VAL A 138 20.54 -9.84 13.60
C VAL A 138 21.75 -10.25 14.44
N ASP A 139 22.74 -10.88 13.82
CA ASP A 139 23.96 -11.34 14.48
C ASP A 139 24.88 -10.20 14.94
N LYS A 140 24.89 -9.07 14.23
CA LYS A 140 25.57 -7.85 14.72
C LYS A 140 24.86 -7.29 15.95
N ILE A 141 23.53 -7.20 15.91
CA ILE A 141 22.72 -6.68 17.04
C ILE A 141 22.91 -7.57 18.27
N LYS A 142 22.84 -8.90 18.13
CA LYS A 142 22.99 -9.80 19.30
C LYS A 142 24.39 -9.75 19.93
N ALA A 143 25.39 -9.23 19.23
CA ALA A 143 26.77 -9.13 19.70
C ALA A 143 27.08 -7.79 20.39
N VAL A 144 26.15 -6.84 20.42
CA VAL A 144 26.35 -5.53 21.07
C VAL A 144 26.52 -5.70 22.57
N LYS A 145 27.32 -4.80 23.18
CA LYS A 145 27.46 -4.75 24.63
C LYS A 145 26.17 -4.23 25.25
N THR A 146 25.67 -4.92 26.26
CA THR A 146 24.48 -4.53 27.01
C THR A 146 24.80 -4.16 28.44
N GLY A 147 23.93 -3.35 29.03
CA GLY A 147 24.02 -2.91 30.41
C GLY A 147 22.66 -2.50 30.95
N ARG A 148 22.67 -1.82 32.09
CA ARG A 148 21.46 -1.35 32.76
C ARG A 148 21.18 0.12 32.44
N LYS A 149 19.94 0.45 32.13
CA LYS A 149 19.45 1.83 31.94
C LYS A 149 18.18 2.05 32.74
N GLY A 150 18.30 2.75 33.87
CA GLY A 150 17.20 2.91 34.83
C GLY A 150 16.77 1.57 35.44
N PHE A 151 15.51 1.19 35.21
CA PHE A 151 14.93 -0.08 35.67
C PHE A 151 15.02 -1.21 34.63
N HIS A 152 15.64 -0.95 33.48
CA HIS A 152 15.77 -1.93 32.39
C HIS A 152 17.18 -2.53 32.37
N ASP A 153 17.25 -3.85 32.37
CA ASP A 153 18.48 -4.63 32.17
C ASP A 153 18.61 -5.05 30.69
N ASP A 154 19.81 -5.53 30.32
CA ASP A 154 20.15 -6.01 28.98
C ASP A 154 19.91 -4.99 27.85
N VAL A 155 19.99 -3.69 28.18
CA VAL A 155 19.81 -2.59 27.23
C VAL A 155 21.12 -2.39 26.46
N PRO A 156 21.12 -2.37 25.13
CA PRO A 156 22.31 -2.06 24.36
C PRO A 156 22.92 -0.70 24.71
N MET A 157 24.25 -0.65 24.80
CA MET A 157 24.99 0.59 25.06
C MET A 157 25.08 1.49 23.82
N GLU A 158 25.17 0.87 22.64
CA GLU A 158 25.40 1.54 21.34
C GLU A 158 24.61 0.82 20.23
N ASP A 159 23.28 0.74 20.36
CA ASP A 159 22.42 0.20 19.30
C ASP A 159 21.63 1.31 18.61
N PRO A 160 21.69 1.40 17.28
CA PRO A 160 20.98 2.42 16.53
C PRO A 160 19.47 2.15 16.51
N PRO A 161 18.66 3.19 16.27
CA PRO A 161 17.23 3.01 16.09
C PRO A 161 16.91 2.13 14.87
N VAL A 162 15.86 1.34 15.01
CA VAL A 162 15.07 0.76 13.94
C VAL A 162 14.42 1.91 13.17
N ASN A 163 14.96 2.19 12.00
CA ASN A 163 14.29 2.99 11.00
C ASN A 163 13.45 2.01 10.21
N THR A 164 12.20 1.74 10.59
CA THR A 164 11.38 0.86 9.74
C THR A 164 10.92 1.65 8.52
N PRO A 165 11.33 1.23 7.33
CA PRO A 165 10.48 1.19 6.17
C PRO A 165 9.15 0.53 6.41
N GLN A 166 8.12 1.19 5.92
CA GLN A 166 6.76 0.73 5.93
C GLN A 166 6.66 -0.66 5.26
N ALA A 167 5.64 -1.45 5.62
CA ALA A 167 5.35 -2.72 4.94
C ALA A 167 5.25 -2.45 3.44
N VAL A 168 6.17 -3.01 2.66
CA VAL A 168 6.02 -3.01 1.22
C VAL A 168 4.85 -3.96 0.92
N PRO A 169 3.80 -3.49 0.23
CA PRO A 169 2.68 -4.36 -0.14
C PRO A 169 3.15 -5.46 -1.09
N GLU A 170 2.28 -6.44 -1.33
CA GLU A 170 2.51 -7.36 -2.46
C GLU A 170 2.52 -6.54 -3.76
N ILE A 171 3.63 -6.62 -4.49
CA ILE A 171 3.81 -5.92 -5.76
C ILE A 171 3.55 -6.92 -6.89
N ALA A 172 2.47 -6.73 -7.65
CA ALA A 172 2.21 -7.54 -8.83
C ALA A 172 3.22 -7.23 -9.94
N GLU A 173 3.45 -8.17 -10.86
CA GLU A 173 4.33 -7.96 -12.02
C GLU A 173 3.55 -8.15 -13.32
N LEU A 174 3.81 -7.26 -14.28
CA LEU A 174 3.29 -7.29 -15.63
C LEU A 174 4.44 -7.11 -16.62
N SER A 175 4.73 -8.13 -17.42
CA SER A 175 5.65 -8.00 -18.55
C SER A 175 4.87 -7.59 -19.79
N ALA A 176 5.27 -6.48 -20.42
CA ALA A 176 4.67 -6.06 -21.67
C ALA A 176 4.88 -7.10 -22.79
N PRO A 177 3.93 -7.26 -23.72
CA PRO A 177 4.14 -7.99 -24.97
C PRO A 177 5.31 -7.41 -25.79
N PRO A 178 6.13 -8.25 -26.46
CA PRO A 178 7.23 -7.79 -27.30
C PRO A 178 6.82 -6.91 -28.49
N SER A 179 5.54 -6.94 -28.87
CA SER A 179 4.99 -6.12 -29.95
C SER A 179 4.81 -4.66 -29.56
N TRP A 180 4.65 -4.35 -28.27
CA TRP A 180 4.39 -3.00 -27.81
C TRP A 180 5.59 -2.08 -28.01
N ARG A 181 5.33 -0.87 -28.49
CA ARG A 181 6.30 0.19 -28.81
C ARG A 181 6.09 1.42 -27.94
N THR A 182 4.84 1.72 -27.61
CA THR A 182 4.47 2.85 -26.77
C THR A 182 3.34 2.48 -25.83
N VAL A 183 3.42 2.95 -24.58
CA VAL A 183 2.34 2.83 -23.61
C VAL A 183 2.05 4.20 -23.01
N ASP A 184 0.79 4.45 -22.70
CA ASP A 184 0.33 5.72 -22.11
C ASP A 184 -0.18 5.51 -20.69
N PHE A 185 0.01 6.51 -19.83
CA PHE A 185 -0.49 6.56 -18.46
C PHE A 185 -1.36 7.80 -18.26
N ILE A 186 -2.53 7.62 -17.65
CA ILE A 186 -3.48 8.67 -17.26
C ILE A 186 -4.07 8.37 -15.87
N SER A 187 -4.53 9.37 -15.14
CA SER A 187 -5.20 9.22 -13.84
C SER A 187 -5.97 10.49 -13.48
N ASP A 188 -6.79 10.42 -12.44
CA ASP A 188 -7.43 11.60 -11.83
C ASP A 188 -8.30 12.39 -12.83
N LEU A 189 -9.08 11.67 -13.63
CA LEU A 189 -9.98 12.25 -14.63
C LEU A 189 -11.29 12.73 -14.02
N HIS A 190 -11.74 12.04 -12.97
CA HIS A 190 -12.96 12.39 -12.25
C HIS A 190 -14.19 12.54 -13.16
N LEU A 191 -14.36 11.60 -14.09
CA LEU A 191 -15.46 11.60 -15.06
C LEU A 191 -16.81 11.68 -14.34
N GLN A 192 -17.60 12.69 -14.72
CA GLN A 192 -18.95 12.92 -14.24
C GLN A 192 -19.82 13.64 -15.27
N ALA A 193 -21.13 13.41 -15.23
CA ALA A 193 -22.08 14.01 -16.17
C ALA A 193 -22.10 15.55 -16.14
N GLY A 194 -21.71 16.17 -15.02
CA GLY A 194 -21.61 17.62 -14.86
C GLY A 194 -20.43 18.26 -15.61
N GLU A 195 -19.46 17.46 -16.06
CA GLU A 195 -18.24 17.93 -16.73
C GLU A 195 -18.06 17.28 -18.11
N PRO A 196 -18.95 17.61 -19.08
CA PRO A 196 -18.94 16.96 -20.39
C PRO A 196 -17.65 17.22 -21.19
N ALA A 197 -16.99 18.36 -20.99
CA ALA A 197 -15.74 18.68 -21.70
C ALA A 197 -14.62 17.69 -21.38
N THR A 198 -14.49 17.30 -20.10
CA THR A 198 -13.50 16.32 -19.65
C THR A 198 -13.79 14.94 -20.23
N PHE A 199 -15.06 14.52 -20.23
CA PHE A 199 -15.48 13.27 -20.86
C PHE A 199 -15.18 13.23 -22.37
N GLU A 200 -15.52 14.29 -23.12
CA GLU A 200 -15.30 14.30 -24.57
C GLU A 200 -13.81 14.31 -24.93
N ALA A 201 -12.98 15.03 -24.17
CA ALA A 201 -11.53 15.00 -24.34
C ALA A 201 -10.97 13.60 -24.11
N TRP A 202 -11.40 12.91 -23.05
CA TRP A 202 -10.96 11.56 -22.74
C TRP A 202 -11.40 10.54 -23.78
N ARG A 203 -12.67 10.59 -24.20
CA ARG A 203 -13.19 9.73 -25.27
C ARG A 203 -12.40 9.92 -26.56
N HIS A 204 -12.18 11.17 -26.98
CA HIS A 204 -11.41 11.47 -28.18
C HIS A 204 -9.95 10.98 -28.09
N TYR A 205 -9.33 11.11 -26.91
CA TYR A 205 -8.01 10.55 -26.66
C TYR A 205 -7.98 9.02 -26.81
N LEU A 206 -8.93 8.30 -26.21
CA LEU A 206 -8.98 6.83 -26.33
C LEU A 206 -9.19 6.37 -27.78
N GLU A 207 -10.00 7.09 -28.54
CA GLU A 207 -10.23 6.81 -29.97
C GLU A 207 -8.96 6.99 -30.82
N SER A 208 -8.12 7.96 -30.48
CA SER A 208 -7.04 8.43 -31.34
C SER A 208 -5.63 8.06 -30.87
N THR A 209 -5.45 7.62 -29.62
CA THR A 209 -4.10 7.36 -29.11
C THR A 209 -3.37 6.29 -29.94
N PRO A 210 -2.11 6.55 -30.35
CA PRO A 210 -1.27 5.58 -31.04
C PRO A 210 -0.64 4.55 -30.10
N ALA A 211 -0.86 4.63 -28.79
CA ALA A 211 -0.27 3.70 -27.83
C ALA A 211 -0.81 2.27 -28.01
N ASP A 212 0.05 1.29 -27.77
CA ASP A 212 -0.31 -0.13 -27.79
C ASP A 212 -1.07 -0.54 -26.53
N ALA A 213 -0.84 0.20 -25.43
CA ALA A 213 -1.55 0.03 -24.17
C ALA A 213 -1.78 1.36 -23.45
N VAL A 214 -2.88 1.45 -22.71
CA VAL A 214 -3.23 2.57 -21.85
C VAL A 214 -3.43 2.07 -20.43
N PHE A 215 -2.75 2.69 -19.49
CA PHE A 215 -2.82 2.43 -18.06
C PHE A 215 -3.55 3.58 -17.36
N ILE A 216 -4.73 3.28 -16.82
CA ILE A 216 -5.54 4.21 -16.03
C ILE A 216 -5.18 4.00 -14.56
N LEU A 217 -4.39 4.89 -13.97
CA LEU A 217 -3.86 4.78 -12.60
C LEU A 217 -4.78 5.41 -11.54
N GLY A 218 -6.04 5.00 -11.56
CA GLY A 218 -7.06 5.39 -10.57
C GLY A 218 -7.74 6.72 -10.80
N ASP A 219 -8.86 6.88 -10.10
CA ASP A 219 -9.72 8.07 -10.12
C ASP A 219 -10.19 8.44 -11.54
N LEU A 220 -10.53 7.43 -12.34
CA LEU A 220 -11.20 7.61 -13.62
C LEU A 220 -12.58 8.23 -13.41
N PHE A 221 -13.34 7.68 -12.47
CA PHE A 221 -14.67 8.15 -12.13
C PHE A 221 -14.62 9.09 -10.94
N GLU A 222 -15.49 10.09 -10.92
CA GLU A 222 -15.63 10.98 -9.75
C GLU A 222 -16.10 10.21 -8.50
N VAL A 223 -16.91 9.16 -8.72
CA VAL A 223 -17.43 8.26 -7.71
C VAL A 223 -17.87 6.93 -8.36
N TRP A 224 -17.54 5.80 -7.74
CA TRP A 224 -18.08 4.50 -8.13
C TRP A 224 -18.69 3.78 -6.92
N VAL A 225 -19.95 3.33 -7.03
CA VAL A 225 -20.68 2.71 -5.92
C VAL A 225 -20.89 1.21 -6.10
N GLY A 226 -20.44 0.63 -7.21
CA GLY A 226 -20.59 -0.78 -7.57
C GLY A 226 -20.98 -0.95 -9.03
N ASP A 227 -20.56 -2.06 -9.64
CA ASP A 227 -20.72 -2.31 -11.08
C ASP A 227 -22.17 -2.44 -11.53
N ASP A 228 -23.08 -2.78 -10.62
CA ASP A 228 -24.51 -2.85 -10.86
C ASP A 228 -25.16 -1.48 -11.15
N ALA A 229 -24.43 -0.38 -10.90
CA ALA A 229 -24.87 0.97 -11.27
C ALA A 229 -25.03 1.17 -12.79
N VAL A 230 -24.36 0.37 -13.62
CA VAL A 230 -24.38 0.51 -15.10
C VAL A 230 -25.68 -0.05 -15.72
N GLY A 231 -26.46 -0.87 -15.00
CA GLY A 231 -27.47 -1.74 -15.61
C GLY A 231 -28.94 -1.60 -15.18
N GLU A 232 -29.26 -0.88 -14.09
CA GLU A 232 -30.61 -1.01 -13.49
C GLU A 232 -31.66 0.02 -13.95
N ASP A 233 -31.25 1.22 -14.39
CA ASP A 233 -32.21 2.24 -14.87
C ASP A 233 -31.56 3.29 -15.80
N LEU A 234 -31.59 3.02 -17.12
CA LEU A 234 -31.15 3.96 -18.16
C LEU A 234 -31.98 5.26 -18.20
N ALA A 235 -33.07 5.38 -17.42
CA ALA A 235 -33.82 6.63 -17.32
C ALA A 235 -33.08 7.70 -16.52
N SER A 236 -32.09 7.34 -15.70
CA SER A 236 -31.28 8.31 -14.96
C SER A 236 -30.10 8.83 -15.80
N ALA A 237 -29.86 10.14 -15.76
CA ALA A 237 -28.74 10.76 -16.49
C ALA A 237 -27.36 10.23 -16.05
N ALA A 238 -27.24 9.76 -14.80
CA ALA A 238 -26.03 9.14 -14.27
C ALA A 238 -25.77 7.77 -14.91
N ALA A 239 -26.76 6.87 -14.90
CA ALA A 239 -26.62 5.56 -15.54
C ALA A 239 -26.36 5.68 -17.06
N ALA A 240 -26.99 6.65 -17.71
CA ALA A 240 -26.71 6.95 -19.12
C ALA A 240 -25.27 7.44 -19.34
N PHE A 241 -24.70 8.19 -18.40
CA PHE A 241 -23.30 8.64 -18.46
C PHE A 241 -22.31 7.49 -18.23
N ASP A 242 -22.57 6.64 -17.22
CA ASP A 242 -21.72 5.49 -16.93
C ASP A 242 -21.68 4.51 -18.12
N ALA A 243 -22.83 4.29 -18.77
CA ALA A 243 -22.92 3.49 -19.99
C ALA A 243 -22.06 4.05 -21.15
N ARG A 244 -21.99 5.38 -21.30
CA ARG A 244 -21.10 6.01 -22.30
C ARG A 244 -19.62 5.81 -21.97
N CYS A 245 -19.26 5.85 -20.69
CA CYS A 245 -17.89 5.56 -20.25
C CYS A 245 -17.50 4.11 -20.57
N VAL A 246 -18.39 3.16 -20.24
CA VAL A 246 -18.22 1.73 -20.55
C VAL A 246 -18.07 1.50 -22.06
N GLN A 247 -18.92 2.15 -22.87
CA GLN A 247 -18.82 2.05 -24.33
C GLN A 247 -17.45 2.54 -24.82
N ALA A 248 -16.99 3.72 -24.38
CA ALA A 248 -15.71 4.28 -24.79
C ALA A 248 -14.52 3.37 -24.39
N MET A 249 -14.57 2.78 -23.20
CA MET A 249 -13.56 1.81 -22.76
C MET A 249 -13.57 0.53 -23.60
N GLY A 250 -14.75 -0.03 -23.88
CA GLY A 250 -14.89 -1.23 -24.70
C GLY A 250 -14.43 -1.03 -26.15
N GLU A 251 -14.75 0.11 -26.76
CA GLU A 251 -14.28 0.48 -28.09
C GLU A 251 -12.76 0.63 -28.13
N ALA A 252 -12.16 1.27 -27.13
CA ALA A 252 -10.71 1.38 -27.00
C ALA A 252 -10.04 0.00 -26.82
N ALA A 253 -10.59 -0.84 -25.95
CA ALA A 253 -10.09 -2.19 -25.69
C ALA A 253 -10.17 -3.13 -26.91
N GLY A 254 -10.99 -2.79 -27.91
CA GLY A 254 -10.99 -3.48 -29.21
C GLY A 254 -9.77 -3.19 -30.08
N ARG A 255 -8.98 -2.14 -29.76
CA ARG A 255 -7.86 -1.66 -30.56
C ARG A 255 -6.52 -1.67 -29.83
N LEU A 256 -6.53 -1.47 -28.51
CA LEU A 256 -5.35 -1.41 -27.65
C LEU A 256 -5.58 -2.20 -26.36
N ALA A 257 -4.51 -2.50 -25.61
CA ALA A 257 -4.65 -3.10 -24.29
C ALA A 257 -5.01 -2.02 -23.25
N LEU A 258 -6.15 -2.18 -22.59
CA LEU A 258 -6.61 -1.24 -21.57
C LEU A 258 -6.42 -1.83 -20.17
N PHE A 259 -5.80 -1.06 -19.29
CA PHE A 259 -5.56 -1.43 -17.89
C PHE A 259 -6.17 -0.40 -16.97
N PHE A 260 -6.76 -0.87 -15.87
CA PHE A 260 -7.38 -0.04 -14.86
C PHE A 260 -6.82 -0.40 -13.48
N MET A 261 -6.41 0.60 -12.71
CA MET A 261 -6.04 0.47 -11.31
C MET A 261 -7.02 1.30 -10.50
N HIS A 262 -7.40 0.82 -9.31
CA HIS A 262 -8.29 1.57 -8.43
C HIS A 262 -7.65 2.83 -7.88
N GLY A 263 -8.38 3.94 -7.92
CA GLY A 263 -8.08 5.13 -7.13
C GLY A 263 -8.88 5.19 -5.82
N ASN A 264 -8.83 6.32 -5.14
CA ASN A 264 -9.58 6.54 -3.90
C ASN A 264 -11.08 6.86 -4.12
N ARG A 265 -11.52 7.07 -5.37
CA ARG A 265 -12.93 7.38 -5.72
C ARG A 265 -13.68 6.21 -6.34
N ASP A 266 -12.94 5.32 -6.98
CA ASP A 266 -13.46 4.25 -7.81
C ASP A 266 -12.95 2.87 -7.37
N PHE A 267 -12.53 2.73 -6.11
CA PHE A 267 -12.08 1.47 -5.50
C PHE A 267 -13.13 0.35 -5.41
N LEU A 268 -14.39 0.65 -5.74
CA LEU A 268 -15.47 -0.33 -5.84
C LEU A 268 -15.70 -0.85 -7.27
N VAL A 269 -14.94 -0.36 -8.25
CA VAL A 269 -14.95 -0.94 -9.60
C VAL A 269 -14.57 -2.41 -9.49
N GLY A 270 -15.44 -3.30 -9.94
CA GLY A 270 -15.26 -4.74 -9.82
C GLY A 270 -14.83 -5.39 -11.13
N GLN A 271 -14.63 -6.71 -11.05
CA GLN A 271 -14.30 -7.52 -12.23
C GLN A 271 -15.43 -7.52 -13.27
N ALA A 272 -16.69 -7.37 -12.86
CA ALA A 272 -17.83 -7.40 -13.79
C ALA A 272 -17.79 -6.22 -14.76
N LEU A 273 -17.46 -5.01 -14.29
CA LEU A 273 -17.25 -3.85 -15.16
C LEU A 273 -16.05 -4.04 -16.09
N MET A 274 -14.95 -4.57 -15.55
CA MET A 274 -13.72 -4.79 -16.31
C MET A 274 -13.93 -5.80 -17.43
N ASP A 275 -14.64 -6.89 -17.16
CA ASP A 275 -15.04 -7.89 -18.17
C ASP A 275 -15.93 -7.27 -19.24
N LEU A 276 -16.90 -6.43 -18.84
CA LEU A 276 -17.79 -5.72 -19.77
C LEU A 276 -17.02 -4.77 -20.70
N CYS A 277 -15.94 -4.16 -20.21
CA CYS A 277 -15.10 -3.24 -20.97
C CYS A 277 -13.91 -3.92 -21.67
N ASN A 278 -13.74 -5.25 -21.56
CA ASN A 278 -12.53 -5.96 -21.98
C ASN A 278 -11.23 -5.30 -21.45
N THR A 279 -11.26 -4.84 -20.20
CA THR A 279 -10.19 -4.11 -19.52
C THR A 279 -9.55 -4.99 -18.45
N THR A 280 -8.24 -4.87 -18.25
CA THR A 280 -7.53 -5.64 -17.21
C THR A 280 -7.46 -4.84 -15.91
N LEU A 281 -7.95 -5.42 -14.82
CA LEU A 281 -7.80 -4.84 -13.48
C LEU A 281 -6.40 -5.09 -12.92
N LEU A 282 -5.70 -4.03 -12.52
CA LEU A 282 -4.37 -4.07 -11.93
C LEU A 282 -4.41 -3.99 -10.41
N HIS A 283 -3.44 -4.63 -9.78
CA HIS A 283 -3.15 -4.45 -8.36
C HIS A 283 -2.44 -3.11 -8.13
N ASP A 284 -2.78 -2.42 -7.05
CA ASP A 284 -1.99 -1.28 -6.55
C ASP A 284 -1.08 -1.74 -5.40
N PRO A 285 0.25 -1.79 -5.57
CA PRO A 285 1.02 -1.41 -6.77
C PRO A 285 1.30 -2.57 -7.75
N THR A 286 1.63 -2.22 -9.00
CA THR A 286 2.09 -3.15 -10.05
C THR A 286 3.39 -2.68 -10.66
N VAL A 287 4.34 -3.58 -10.89
CA VAL A 287 5.54 -3.35 -11.70
C VAL A 287 5.28 -3.70 -13.14
N LEU A 288 5.51 -2.74 -14.03
CA LEU A 288 5.55 -2.94 -15.47
C LEU A 288 7.01 -3.14 -15.93
N GLU A 289 7.30 -4.26 -16.57
CA GLU A 289 8.52 -4.41 -17.37
C GLU A 289 8.25 -3.95 -18.81
N PHE A 290 8.87 -2.83 -19.20
CA PHE A 290 8.72 -2.26 -20.53
C PHE A 290 9.97 -1.50 -21.01
N PRO A 291 10.44 -1.75 -22.24
CA PRO A 291 9.97 -2.77 -23.20
C PRO A 291 10.21 -4.22 -22.74
N ALA A 292 9.48 -5.16 -23.32
CA ALA A 292 9.59 -6.59 -22.99
C ALA A 292 11.05 -7.09 -23.09
N GLY A 293 11.56 -7.76 -22.06
CA GLY A 293 12.90 -8.34 -22.06
C GLY A 293 14.04 -7.33 -21.94
N SER A 294 13.73 -6.04 -21.71
CA SER A 294 14.75 -5.02 -21.49
C SER A 294 15.27 -4.99 -20.06
N GLY A 295 14.58 -5.63 -19.12
CA GLY A 295 14.84 -5.51 -17.68
C GLY A 295 14.51 -4.13 -17.10
N ARG A 296 13.98 -3.19 -17.90
CA ARG A 296 13.53 -1.88 -17.41
C ARG A 296 12.18 -2.03 -16.72
N ARG A 297 12.13 -1.64 -15.45
CA ARG A 297 10.97 -1.81 -14.57
C ARG A 297 10.43 -0.45 -14.14
N TRP A 298 9.11 -0.32 -14.11
CA TRP A 298 8.38 0.89 -13.73
C TRP A 298 7.37 0.53 -12.67
N LEU A 299 7.42 1.17 -11.51
CA LEU A 299 6.43 0.93 -10.47
C LEU A 299 5.20 1.81 -10.75
N LEU A 300 4.02 1.20 -10.82
CA LEU A 300 2.75 1.87 -11.03
C LEU A 300 1.95 1.82 -9.72
N SER A 301 1.38 2.95 -9.34
CA SER A 301 0.46 3.06 -8.20
C SER A 301 -0.51 4.19 -8.46
N HIS A 302 -1.68 4.19 -7.81
CA HIS A 302 -2.49 5.39 -7.75
C HIS A 302 -1.77 6.48 -6.91
N GLY A 303 -1.09 6.07 -5.83
CA GLY A 303 -0.22 6.92 -5.01
C GLY A 303 -0.80 7.29 -3.64
N ASP A 304 -2.11 7.17 -3.46
CA ASP A 304 -2.81 7.48 -2.21
C ASP A 304 -2.30 6.64 -1.02
N ALA A 305 -1.90 5.39 -1.26
CA ALA A 305 -1.31 4.49 -0.28
C ALA A 305 -0.01 5.01 0.36
N LEU A 306 0.68 5.92 -0.32
CA LEU A 306 1.95 6.51 0.12
C LEU A 306 1.75 7.87 0.83
N CYS A 307 0.54 8.40 0.91
CA CYS A 307 0.22 9.67 1.57
C CYS A 307 0.10 9.52 3.10
N LEU A 308 1.16 9.04 3.75
CA LEU A 308 1.13 8.57 5.15
C LEU A 308 0.88 9.67 6.18
N GLY A 309 1.20 10.91 5.82
CA GLY A 309 0.95 12.07 6.67
C GLY A 309 -0.55 12.37 6.85
N ASP A 310 -1.42 11.82 6.00
CA ASP A 310 -2.87 11.97 6.11
C ASP A 310 -3.46 10.80 6.91
N THR A 311 -3.29 10.83 8.23
CA THR A 311 -3.66 9.73 9.12
C THR A 311 -5.16 9.41 9.09
N ASP A 312 -6.01 10.43 8.98
CA ASP A 312 -7.46 10.27 8.88
C ASP A 312 -7.83 9.55 7.59
N TYR A 313 -7.23 9.98 6.47
CA TYR A 313 -7.44 9.33 5.19
C TYR A 313 -6.90 7.90 5.19
N MET A 314 -5.74 7.64 5.80
CA MET A 314 -5.18 6.29 5.90
C MET A 314 -6.07 5.33 6.71
N GLU A 315 -6.73 5.80 7.76
CA GLU A 315 -7.71 5.01 8.51
C GLU A 315 -8.96 4.73 7.69
N PHE A 316 -9.51 5.75 7.02
CA PHE A 316 -10.63 5.60 6.10
C PHE A 316 -10.31 4.62 4.97
N ARG A 317 -9.14 4.76 4.32
CA ARG A 317 -8.66 3.88 3.26
C ARG A 317 -8.60 2.44 3.74
N ARG A 318 -8.04 2.19 4.92
CA ARG A 318 -7.96 0.83 5.50
C ARG A 318 -9.35 0.22 5.69
N GLN A 319 -10.31 1.01 6.14
CA GLN A 319 -11.68 0.56 6.32
C GLN A 319 -12.33 0.20 4.98
N VAL A 320 -12.33 1.12 4.01
CA VAL A 320 -13.08 0.94 2.74
C VAL A 320 -12.43 -0.04 1.76
N ARG A 321 -11.14 -0.35 1.96
CA ARG A 321 -10.43 -1.39 1.21
C ARG A 321 -10.54 -2.79 1.84
N SER A 322 -11.20 -2.93 3.00
CA SER A 322 -11.37 -4.25 3.62
C SER A 322 -12.46 -5.08 2.91
N PRO A 323 -12.27 -6.40 2.70
CA PRO A 323 -13.27 -7.27 2.07
C PRO A 323 -14.60 -7.29 2.82
N GLU A 324 -14.58 -7.17 4.15
CA GLU A 324 -15.78 -7.11 4.99
C GLU A 324 -16.58 -5.85 4.68
N TRP A 325 -15.92 -4.69 4.65
CA TRP A 325 -16.59 -3.43 4.36
C TRP A 325 -17.15 -3.39 2.94
N GLN A 326 -16.36 -3.80 1.94
CA GLN A 326 -16.81 -3.78 0.55
C GLN A 326 -18.02 -4.69 0.33
N ARG A 327 -18.01 -5.91 0.88
CA ARG A 327 -19.17 -6.81 0.82
C ARG A 327 -20.40 -6.20 1.51
N ALA A 328 -20.23 -5.63 2.70
CA ALA A 328 -21.33 -5.02 3.44
C ALA A 328 -21.89 -3.77 2.74
N PHE A 329 -21.03 -2.97 2.11
CA PHE A 329 -21.42 -1.79 1.35
C PHE A 329 -22.17 -2.18 0.08
N LEU A 330 -21.61 -3.09 -0.73
CA LEU A 330 -22.20 -3.55 -2.00
C LEU A 330 -23.51 -4.32 -1.81
N ALA A 331 -23.75 -4.90 -0.64
CA ALA A 331 -25.03 -5.55 -0.31
C ALA A 331 -26.19 -4.55 -0.07
N LYS A 332 -25.91 -3.24 0.05
CA LYS A 332 -26.93 -2.21 0.23
C LYS A 332 -27.64 -1.89 -1.09
N PRO A 333 -28.92 -1.48 -1.05
CA PRO A 333 -29.62 -0.97 -2.23
C PRO A 333 -28.82 0.15 -2.92
N LEU A 334 -28.85 0.18 -4.25
CA LEU A 334 -28.08 1.16 -5.05
C LEU A 334 -28.35 2.61 -4.62
N ALA A 335 -29.62 2.97 -4.42
CA ALA A 335 -30.00 4.31 -3.96
C ALA A 335 -29.36 4.68 -2.60
N GLU A 336 -29.27 3.73 -1.66
CA GLU A 336 -28.63 3.95 -0.36
C GLU A 336 -27.12 4.18 -0.53
N ARG A 337 -26.45 3.38 -1.37
CA ARG A 337 -25.02 3.56 -1.68
C ARG A 337 -24.75 4.92 -2.32
N GLN A 338 -25.59 5.34 -3.25
CA GLN A 338 -25.50 6.67 -3.89
C GLN A 338 -25.68 7.80 -2.87
N ASP A 339 -26.61 7.67 -1.93
CA ASP A 339 -26.80 8.64 -0.84
C ASP A 339 -25.58 8.73 0.08
N ILE A 340 -25.02 7.59 0.48
CA ILE A 340 -23.80 7.53 1.29
C ILE A 340 -22.64 8.20 0.56
N ALA A 341 -22.43 7.87 -0.72
CA ALA A 341 -21.36 8.44 -1.51
C ALA A 341 -21.51 9.96 -1.67
N ARG A 342 -22.73 10.47 -1.94
CA ARG A 342 -23.02 11.91 -1.97
C ARG A 342 -22.75 12.60 -0.63
N ALA A 343 -23.01 11.93 0.49
CA ALA A 343 -22.71 12.49 1.81
C ALA A 343 -21.19 12.58 2.06
N LEU A 344 -20.45 11.51 1.77
CA LEU A 344 -18.99 11.47 1.90
C LEU A 344 -18.31 12.53 1.01
N ARG A 345 -18.80 12.72 -0.22
CA ARG A 345 -18.30 13.75 -1.15
C ARG A 345 -18.48 15.17 -0.61
N ARG A 346 -19.68 15.50 -0.12
CA ARG A 346 -19.96 16.81 0.49
C ARG A 346 -19.05 17.09 1.68
N GLN A 347 -18.76 16.07 2.49
CA GLN A 347 -17.83 16.21 3.62
C GLN A 347 -16.38 16.41 3.17
N SER A 348 -15.94 15.68 2.15
CA SER A 348 -14.59 15.81 1.57
C SER A 348 -14.38 17.19 0.94
N GLU A 349 -15.34 17.68 0.17
CA GLU A 349 -15.30 19.02 -0.44
C GLU A 349 -15.27 20.14 0.60
N ALA A 350 -16.08 20.04 1.65
CA ALA A 350 -16.06 21.00 2.75
C ALA A 350 -14.69 21.03 3.46
N ARG A 351 -14.02 19.87 3.60
CA ARG A 351 -12.66 19.77 4.16
C ARG A 351 -11.60 20.32 3.20
N LYS A 352 -11.76 20.18 1.88
CA LYS A 352 -10.88 20.84 0.90
C LYS A 352 -10.98 22.36 0.99
N GLN A 353 -12.21 22.89 1.11
CA GLN A 353 -12.46 24.32 1.20
C GLN A 353 -11.95 24.96 2.50
N SER A 354 -11.75 24.18 3.57
CA SER A 354 -11.19 24.69 4.83
C SER A 354 -9.68 24.91 4.80
N GLY A 355 -9.00 24.59 3.68
CA GLY A 355 -7.56 24.78 3.52
C GLY A 355 -6.72 23.70 4.19
N ALA A 356 -7.30 22.54 4.53
CA ALA A 356 -6.55 21.40 5.03
C ALA A 356 -5.53 20.93 3.97
N SER A 357 -4.25 20.91 4.34
CA SER A 357 -3.19 20.40 3.47
C SER A 357 -3.29 18.88 3.39
N TYR A 358 -3.45 18.34 2.19
CA TYR A 358 -3.27 16.91 1.96
C TYR A 358 -1.79 16.58 2.03
N ALA A 359 -1.46 15.46 2.68
CA ALA A 359 -0.10 14.96 2.70
C ALA A 359 0.29 14.52 1.28
N ASP A 360 1.47 14.94 0.84
CA ASP A 360 2.09 14.35 -0.35
C ASP A 360 2.55 12.92 -0.06
N VAL A 361 3.00 12.23 -1.09
CA VAL A 361 3.69 10.93 -0.98
C VAL A 361 4.87 11.05 -0.02
N ASP A 362 4.96 10.10 0.93
CA ASP A 362 6.12 9.92 1.78
C ASP A 362 7.30 9.43 0.94
N ALA A 363 8.36 10.25 0.86
CA ALA A 363 9.50 9.99 0.00
C ALA A 363 10.28 8.73 0.41
N GLU A 364 10.31 8.40 1.70
CA GLU A 364 11.04 7.23 2.20
C GLU A 364 10.26 5.96 1.89
N ALA A 365 8.95 5.95 2.12
CA ALA A 365 8.06 4.86 1.70
C ALA A 365 8.12 4.61 0.19
N ALA A 366 8.11 5.67 -0.62
CA ALA A 366 8.23 5.56 -2.07
C ALA A 366 9.58 4.92 -2.48
N ARG A 367 10.70 5.32 -1.86
CA ARG A 367 12.01 4.70 -2.10
C ARG A 367 12.02 3.21 -1.76
N GLN A 368 11.34 2.80 -0.69
CA GLN A 368 11.28 1.39 -0.28
C GLN A 368 10.48 0.56 -1.27
N TRP A 369 9.32 1.06 -1.70
CA TRP A 369 8.53 0.41 -2.74
C TRP A 369 9.33 0.26 -4.03
N LEU A 370 10.08 1.29 -4.43
CA LEU A 370 10.94 1.26 -5.62
C LEU A 370 12.07 0.23 -5.52
N ARG A 371 12.75 0.16 -4.37
CA ARG A 371 13.79 -0.84 -4.11
C ARG A 371 13.23 -2.26 -4.16
N ALA A 372 12.10 -2.50 -3.50
CA ALA A 372 11.45 -3.81 -3.49
C ALA A 372 10.93 -4.21 -4.88
N ALA A 373 10.40 -3.24 -5.63
CA ALA A 373 9.98 -3.37 -7.02
C ALA A 373 11.15 -3.56 -8.00
N LYS A 374 12.38 -3.27 -7.58
CA LYS A 374 13.57 -3.13 -8.44
C LYS A 374 13.32 -2.19 -9.62
N ALA A 375 12.58 -1.12 -9.37
CA ALA A 375 12.21 -0.12 -10.36
C ALA A 375 12.83 1.23 -9.96
N PRO A 376 13.52 1.96 -10.86
CA PRO A 376 14.07 3.29 -10.55
C PRO A 376 13.03 4.41 -10.54
N THR A 377 11.84 4.18 -11.11
CA THR A 377 10.82 5.22 -11.28
C THR A 377 9.44 4.74 -10.84
N LEU A 378 8.77 5.52 -9.99
CA LEU A 378 7.36 5.40 -9.64
C LEU A 378 6.54 6.29 -10.57
N ILE A 379 5.47 5.78 -11.17
CA ILE A 379 4.47 6.56 -11.92
C ILE A 379 3.18 6.51 -11.12
N HIS A 380 2.66 7.67 -10.73
CA HIS A 380 1.44 7.75 -9.91
C HIS A 380 0.61 9.01 -10.15
N GLY A 381 -0.64 9.01 -9.68
CA GLY A 381 -1.58 10.13 -9.74
C GLY A 381 -1.80 10.78 -8.37
N HIS A 382 -3.06 10.98 -8.00
CA HIS A 382 -3.62 11.33 -6.68
C HIS A 382 -3.24 12.70 -6.11
N THR A 383 -1.97 13.11 -6.23
CA THR A 383 -1.45 14.32 -5.57
C THR A 383 -1.65 15.60 -6.38
N HIS A 384 -2.03 15.49 -7.66
CA HIS A 384 -2.30 16.61 -8.58
C HIS A 384 -1.10 17.58 -8.70
N LYS A 385 0.14 17.06 -8.63
CA LYS A 385 1.40 17.82 -8.75
C LYS A 385 2.23 17.35 -9.95
N PRO A 386 1.75 17.51 -11.18
CA PRO A 386 2.36 16.91 -12.37
C PRO A 386 3.80 17.37 -12.57
N ALA A 387 4.76 16.47 -12.33
CA ALA A 387 6.18 16.71 -12.51
C ALA A 387 6.98 15.40 -12.38
N LEU A 388 8.24 15.43 -12.79
CA LEU A 388 9.27 14.48 -12.38
C LEU A 388 9.93 15.02 -11.09
N HIS A 389 9.96 14.21 -10.05
CA HIS A 389 10.59 14.54 -8.77
C HIS A 389 11.73 13.55 -8.50
N ASP A 390 12.88 14.10 -8.11
CA ASP A 390 14.01 13.30 -7.62
C ASP A 390 13.74 12.85 -6.18
N LEU A 391 13.86 11.55 -5.92
CA LEU A 391 13.75 10.99 -4.57
C LEU A 391 15.14 10.73 -3.95
N GLY A 392 16.22 11.02 -4.67
CA GLY A 392 17.59 10.69 -4.29
C GLY A 392 17.98 9.26 -4.65
N GLU A 393 19.27 8.94 -4.55
CA GLU A 393 19.83 7.59 -4.80
C GLU A 393 19.55 7.03 -6.21
N GLY A 394 19.29 7.89 -7.19
CA GLY A 394 18.92 7.47 -8.55
C GLY A 394 17.47 6.96 -8.65
N LEU A 395 16.66 7.19 -7.62
CA LEU A 395 15.23 6.89 -7.59
C LEU A 395 14.43 8.15 -7.88
N SER A 396 13.31 8.00 -8.58
CA SER A 396 12.45 9.13 -8.95
C SER A 396 10.97 8.77 -8.89
N ARG A 397 10.11 9.80 -8.85
CA ARG A 397 8.68 9.65 -9.08
C ARG A 397 8.20 10.61 -10.16
N VAL A 398 7.24 10.17 -10.97
CA VAL A 398 6.54 10.97 -11.97
C VAL A 398 5.07 11.01 -11.59
N VAL A 399 4.57 12.23 -11.41
CA VAL A 399 3.17 12.48 -11.05
C VAL A 399 2.38 12.78 -12.32
N LEU A 400 1.28 12.09 -12.53
CA LEU A 400 0.33 12.33 -13.62
C LEU A 400 -0.47 13.62 -13.36
N SER A 401 -1.06 14.18 -14.42
CA SER A 401 -1.93 15.36 -14.29
C SER A 401 -3.36 14.91 -14.00
N ASP A 402 -4.07 15.67 -13.17
CA ASP A 402 -5.52 15.65 -13.16
C ASP A 402 -6.09 16.25 -14.45
N TRP A 403 -7.34 15.89 -14.75
CA TRP A 403 -8.06 16.44 -15.90
C TRP A 403 -9.19 17.35 -15.43
N ASP A 404 -9.16 18.58 -15.92
CA ASP A 404 -10.17 19.60 -15.63
C ASP A 404 -10.19 20.56 -16.82
N LEU A 405 -11.05 20.25 -17.79
CA LEU A 405 -11.18 21.03 -19.03
C LEU A 405 -12.02 22.29 -18.84
N ALA A 406 -12.69 22.41 -17.69
CA ALA A 406 -13.51 23.57 -17.34
C ALA A 406 -12.75 24.61 -16.49
N ALA A 407 -11.58 24.26 -15.96
CA ALA A 407 -10.73 25.17 -15.22
C ALA A 407 -10.36 26.43 -16.02
N PRO A 408 -10.08 27.56 -15.33
CA PRO A 408 -9.57 28.78 -15.98
C PRO A 408 -8.33 28.53 -16.84
N VAL A 409 -7.49 27.57 -16.42
CA VAL A 409 -6.42 26.98 -17.22
C VAL A 409 -6.78 25.51 -17.38
N PRO A 410 -7.30 25.08 -18.54
CA PRO A 410 -7.61 23.68 -18.80
C PRO A 410 -6.39 22.80 -18.58
N ARG A 411 -6.61 21.63 -17.97
CA ARG A 411 -5.56 20.64 -17.71
C ARG A 411 -6.02 19.30 -18.27
N ALA A 412 -5.20 18.70 -19.12
CA ALA A 412 -5.37 17.32 -19.59
C ALA A 412 -4.05 16.86 -20.23
N ASP A 413 -3.35 15.96 -19.55
CA ASP A 413 -2.09 15.40 -20.05
C ASP A 413 -2.12 13.88 -20.06
N VAL A 414 -1.35 13.34 -20.99
CA VAL A 414 -0.98 11.92 -21.05
C VAL A 414 0.52 11.81 -20.83
N LEU A 415 0.94 10.83 -20.03
CA LEU A 415 2.34 10.46 -19.93
C LEU A 415 2.61 9.26 -20.84
N ARG A 416 3.35 9.46 -21.92
CA ARG A 416 3.75 8.40 -22.86
C ARG A 416 5.12 7.87 -22.54
N LEU A 417 5.26 6.55 -22.52
CA LEU A 417 6.54 5.84 -22.45
C LEU A 417 6.81 5.13 -23.77
N GLY A 418 7.93 5.46 -24.42
CA GLY A 418 8.39 4.80 -25.64
C GLY A 418 9.91 4.61 -25.66
N ALA A 419 10.47 4.37 -26.84
CA ALA A 419 11.91 4.16 -27.02
C ALA A 419 12.77 5.34 -26.49
N GLY A 420 12.26 6.57 -26.61
CA GLY A 420 12.92 7.79 -26.11
C GLY A 420 12.78 8.05 -24.61
N GLY A 421 12.08 7.20 -23.86
CA GLY A 421 11.75 7.43 -22.45
C GLY A 421 10.36 8.03 -22.24
N LEU A 422 10.17 8.69 -21.10
CA LEU A 422 8.91 9.33 -20.73
C LEU A 422 8.76 10.70 -21.39
N GLN A 423 7.57 10.95 -21.94
CA GLN A 423 7.17 12.22 -22.52
C GLN A 423 5.77 12.59 -22.04
N ARG A 424 5.61 13.83 -21.58
CA ARG A 424 4.29 14.40 -21.27
C ARG A 424 3.70 15.03 -22.53
N ILE A 425 2.46 14.72 -22.83
CA ILE A 425 1.72 15.17 -24.01
C ILE A 425 0.47 15.90 -23.52
N ALA A 426 0.41 17.21 -23.73
CA ALA A 426 -0.77 18.00 -23.45
C ALA A 426 -1.85 17.74 -24.51
N LEU A 427 -3.10 17.62 -24.08
CA LEU A 427 -4.26 17.39 -24.95
C LEU A 427 -5.11 18.65 -25.17
N CYS A 428 -4.81 19.74 -24.44
CA CYS A 428 -5.51 21.01 -24.50
C CYS A 428 -4.57 22.20 -24.74
#